data_AF-A0A962GPR5-F1
#
_entry.id   AF-A0A962GPR5-F1
#
_cell.length_a   1.000
_cell.length_b   1.000
_cell.length_c   1.000
_cell.angle_alpha   90.00
_cell.angle_beta   90.00
_cell.angle_gamma   90.00
#
_symmetry.space_group_name_H-M   'P 1'
#
loop_
_entity.id
_entity.type
_entity.pdbx_description
1 polymer ?
#
loop_
_entity_poly.entity_id
_entity_poly.type
_entity_poly.pdbx_seq_one_letter_code
_entity_poly.pdbx_strand_id
1 'polypeptide(L)'
;MSGLGILTLVLRVAIYALVFRYVALYDWSTLGAWSWLLGLLLYDFTYYWQHRMGHEWHLLWASHVVHHSSERFNLATALRVPAASMNLWTWLFALPLAVLGVPPTVYAVASLLNLLYQFW
;
A
#
# COMPACT_ATOMS: atom_id res chain seq x y z
N MET A 1 2.61 -15.71 -10.69
CA MET A 1 3.19 -14.36 -10.55
C MET A 1 4.57 -14.38 -11.18
N SER A 2 5.00 -13.34 -11.91
CA SER A 2 6.35 -13.29 -12.47
C SER A 2 7.39 -13.10 -11.36
N GLY A 3 8.65 -13.53 -11.59
CA GLY A 3 9.73 -13.39 -10.59
C GLY A 3 9.97 -11.93 -10.15
N LEU A 4 9.79 -10.97 -11.07
CA LEU A 4 9.88 -9.54 -10.78
C LEU A 4 8.80 -9.07 -9.77
N GLY A 5 7.62 -9.69 -9.79
CA GLY A 5 6.55 -9.39 -8.84
C GLY A 5 6.82 -9.82 -7.42
N ILE A 6 7.38 -11.02 -7.28
CA ILE A 6 7.77 -11.54 -5.98
C ILE A 6 8.89 -10.68 -5.41
N LEU A 7 9.90 -10.35 -6.24
CA LEU A 7 11.00 -9.47 -5.84
C LEU A 7 10.50 -8.10 -5.37
N THR A 8 9.63 -7.45 -6.15
CA THR A 8 9.09 -6.14 -5.78
C THR A 8 8.27 -6.19 -4.50
N LEU A 9 7.42 -7.20 -4.31
CA LEU A 9 6.69 -7.38 -3.05
C LEU A 9 7.62 -7.55 -1.85
N VAL A 10 8.61 -8.44 -1.97
CA VAL A 10 9.60 -8.70 -0.91
C VAL A 10 10.36 -7.43 -0.55
N LEU A 11 10.82 -6.68 -1.55
CA LEU A 11 11.53 -5.41 -1.32
C LEU A 11 10.65 -4.39 -0.58
N ARG A 12 9.38 -4.24 -0.96
CA ARG A 12 8.46 -3.30 -0.29
C ARG A 12 8.28 -3.65 1.18
N VAL A 13 8.02 -4.92 1.48
CA VAL A 13 7.83 -5.41 2.86
C VAL A 13 9.14 -5.28 3.65
N ALA A 14 10.28 -5.65 3.06
CA ALA A 14 11.58 -5.54 3.71
C ALA A 14 11.94 -4.10 4.04
N ILE A 15 11.77 -3.16 3.08
CA ILE A 15 12.00 -1.73 3.29
C ILE A 15 11.10 -1.20 4.41
N TYR A 16 9.80 -1.52 4.36
CA TYR A 16 8.86 -1.10 5.40
C TYR A 16 9.29 -1.61 6.78
N ALA A 17 9.61 -2.89 6.91
CA ALA A 17 10.03 -3.50 8.16
C ALA A 17 11.35 -2.91 8.68
N LEU A 18 12.30 -2.60 7.80
CA LEU A 18 13.56 -1.93 8.17
C LEU A 18 13.30 -0.51 8.68
N VAL A 19 12.51 0.28 7.96
CA VAL A 19 12.16 1.64 8.40
C VAL A 19 11.43 1.61 9.73
N PHE A 20 10.45 0.71 9.90
CA PHE A 20 9.78 0.50 11.17
C PHE A 20 10.78 0.16 12.29
N ARG A 21 11.70 -0.79 12.04
CA ARG A 21 12.66 -1.25 13.06
C ARG A 21 13.59 -0.14 13.57
N TYR A 22 13.99 0.77 12.70
CA TYR A 22 15.03 1.77 12.99
C TYR A 22 14.50 3.19 13.19
N VAL A 23 13.30 3.51 12.70
CA VAL A 23 12.77 4.89 12.62
C VAL A 23 11.40 5.05 13.29
N ALA A 24 10.71 3.97 13.68
CA ALA A 24 9.42 4.09 14.36
C ALA A 24 9.52 4.99 15.61
N LEU A 25 8.69 6.04 15.62
CA LEU A 25 8.69 7.07 16.67
C LEU A 25 7.73 6.73 17.83
N TYR A 26 6.75 5.86 17.59
CA TYR A 26 5.71 5.53 18.55
C TYR A 26 5.59 4.02 18.72
N ASP A 27 5.38 3.57 19.96
CA ASP A 27 5.06 2.18 20.26
C ASP A 27 3.53 2.00 20.37
N TRP A 28 3.00 1.07 19.59
CA TRP A 28 1.58 0.76 19.51
C TRP A 28 1.16 -0.39 20.45
N SER A 29 2.08 -0.95 21.25
CA SER A 29 1.84 -2.08 22.14
C SER A 29 0.66 -1.89 23.12
N THR A 30 0.36 -0.65 23.49
CA THR A 30 -0.71 -0.30 24.45
C THR A 30 -2.06 0.03 23.80
N LEU A 31 -2.13 0.15 22.47
CA LEU A 31 -3.36 0.56 21.77
C LEU A 31 -4.42 -0.54 21.69
N GLY A 32 -4.03 -1.82 21.84
CA GLY A 32 -4.95 -2.95 21.76
C GLY A 32 -5.74 -2.95 20.45
N ALA A 33 -7.06 -3.05 20.52
CA ALA A 33 -7.94 -3.07 19.35
C ALA A 33 -7.89 -1.78 18.50
N TRP A 34 -7.54 -0.63 19.12
CA TRP A 34 -7.43 0.65 18.41
C TRP A 34 -6.30 0.66 17.38
N SER A 35 -5.27 -0.18 17.54
CA SER A 35 -4.22 -0.33 16.54
C SER A 35 -4.78 -0.72 15.17
N TRP A 36 -5.79 -1.59 15.13
CA TRP A 36 -6.38 -2.02 13.85
C TRP A 36 -7.20 -0.91 13.20
N LEU A 37 -8.02 -0.20 13.98
CA LEU A 37 -8.84 0.89 13.45
C LEU A 37 -7.97 2.07 12.98
N LEU A 38 -7.02 2.51 13.80
CA LEU A 38 -6.10 3.59 13.45
C LEU A 38 -5.20 3.17 12.28
N GLY A 39 -4.72 1.93 12.28
CA GLY A 39 -3.93 1.39 11.19
C GLY A 39 -4.68 1.39 9.87
N LEU A 40 -5.95 0.98 9.86
CA LEU A 40 -6.80 1.02 8.68
C LEU A 40 -7.03 2.45 8.18
N LEU A 41 -7.38 3.38 9.08
CA LEU A 41 -7.60 4.79 8.73
C LEU A 41 -6.35 5.46 8.18
N LEU A 42 -5.19 5.25 8.82
CA LEU A 42 -3.94 5.80 8.34
C LEU A 42 -3.52 5.19 7.00
N TYR A 43 -3.69 3.86 6.83
CA TYR A 43 -3.44 3.22 5.55
C TYR A 43 -4.32 3.82 4.45
N ASP A 44 -5.62 3.94 4.70
CA ASP A 44 -6.59 4.53 3.78
C ASP A 44 -6.20 5.96 3.37
N PHE A 45 -5.78 6.78 4.34
CA PHE A 45 -5.26 8.12 4.09
C PHE A 45 -4.01 8.12 3.20
N THR A 46 -3.03 7.26 3.47
CA THR A 46 -1.81 7.19 2.64
C THR A 46 -2.11 6.66 1.23
N TYR A 47 -3.05 5.71 1.11
CA TYR A 47 -3.51 5.21 -0.17
C TYR A 47 -4.23 6.30 -0.97
N TYR A 48 -5.09 7.10 -0.33
CA TYR A 48 -5.77 8.22 -0.99
C TYR A 48 -4.77 9.15 -1.68
N TRP A 49 -3.70 9.54 -0.98
CA TRP A 49 -2.66 10.39 -1.55
C TRP A 49 -1.89 9.69 -2.66
N GLN A 50 -1.57 8.41 -2.51
CA GLN A 50 -0.95 7.63 -3.57
C GLN A 50 -1.80 7.62 -4.84
N HIS A 51 -3.11 7.36 -4.71
CA HIS A 51 -4.04 7.34 -5.84
C HIS A 51 -4.20 8.72 -6.47
N ARG A 52 -4.46 9.74 -5.65
CA ARG A 52 -4.57 11.13 -6.11
C ARG A 52 -3.33 11.58 -6.88
N MET A 53 -2.15 11.37 -6.31
CA MET A 53 -0.90 11.74 -6.99
C MET A 53 -0.68 10.91 -8.26
N GLY A 54 -1.15 9.66 -8.30
CA GLY A 54 -1.21 8.83 -9.50
C GLY A 54 -2.02 9.46 -10.63
N HIS A 55 -3.04 10.27 -10.32
CA HIS A 55 -3.84 11.00 -11.30
C HIS A 55 -3.33 12.42 -11.61
N GLU A 56 -2.50 12.99 -10.75
CA GLU A 56 -2.04 14.39 -10.89
C GLU A 56 -0.62 14.54 -11.45
N TRP A 57 0.26 13.54 -11.27
CA TRP A 57 1.68 13.63 -11.64
C TRP A 57 2.03 12.67 -12.76
N HIS A 58 2.64 13.16 -13.85
CA HIS A 58 2.95 12.37 -15.05
C HIS A 58 3.75 11.09 -14.78
N LEU A 59 4.74 11.14 -13.87
CA LEU A 59 5.57 9.99 -13.52
C LEU A 59 4.76 8.89 -12.80
N LEU A 60 3.86 9.30 -11.90
CA LEU A 60 3.02 8.37 -11.15
C LEU A 60 1.87 7.86 -12.04
N TRP A 61 1.34 8.71 -12.92
CA TRP A 61 0.37 8.33 -13.94
C TRP A 61 0.90 7.26 -14.88
N ALA A 62 2.16 7.35 -15.32
CA ALA A 62 2.77 6.32 -16.17
C ALA A 62 2.71 4.92 -15.54
N SER A 63 2.85 4.82 -14.21
CA SER A 63 2.66 3.57 -13.46
C SER A 63 1.20 3.24 -13.13
N HIS A 64 0.29 4.21 -13.18
CA HIS A 64 -1.11 4.07 -12.74
C HIS A 64 -2.08 3.79 -13.91
N VAL A 65 -1.81 4.31 -15.11
CA VAL A 65 -2.69 4.24 -16.29
C VAL A 65 -3.05 2.81 -16.71
N VAL A 66 -2.15 1.85 -16.46
CA VAL A 66 -2.40 0.44 -16.78
C VAL A 66 -3.60 -0.13 -16.03
N HIS A 67 -3.90 0.37 -14.82
CA HIS A 67 -5.10 -0.01 -14.07
C HIS A 67 -6.39 0.52 -14.71
N HIS A 68 -6.33 1.71 -15.30
CA HIS A 68 -7.44 2.37 -15.98
C HIS A 68 -7.60 1.94 -17.45
N SER A 69 -6.82 0.97 -17.91
CA SER A 69 -6.86 0.50 -19.30
C SER A 69 -8.01 -0.48 -19.61
N SER A 70 -8.69 -1.00 -18.58
CA SER A 70 -9.79 -1.95 -18.78
C SER A 70 -11.13 -1.25 -18.97
N GLU A 71 -11.85 -1.60 -20.02
CA GLU A 71 -13.24 -1.14 -20.25
C GLU A 71 -14.27 -1.83 -19.33
N ARG A 72 -13.85 -2.84 -18.54
CA ARG A 72 -14.73 -3.64 -17.67
C ARG A 72 -14.36 -3.50 -16.20
N PHE A 73 -15.19 -2.76 -15.46
CA PHE A 73 -15.14 -2.67 -14.01
C PHE A 73 -15.72 -3.94 -13.37
N ASN A 74 -14.85 -4.87 -12.96
CA ASN A 74 -15.25 -6.01 -12.13
C ASN A 74 -14.12 -6.41 -11.16
N LEU A 75 -14.49 -7.02 -10.02
CA LEU A 75 -13.58 -7.41 -8.95
C LEU A 75 -12.48 -8.37 -9.42
N ALA A 76 -12.79 -9.27 -10.37
CA ALA A 76 -11.80 -10.20 -10.90
C ALA A 76 -10.72 -9.49 -11.72
N THR A 77 -11.05 -8.44 -12.47
CA THR A 77 -10.07 -7.56 -13.14
C THR A 77 -9.24 -6.79 -12.11
N ALA A 78 -9.87 -6.25 -11.06
CA ALA A 78 -9.19 -5.47 -10.02
C ALA A 78 -8.18 -6.30 -9.21
N LEU A 79 -8.50 -7.56 -8.89
CA LEU A 79 -7.59 -8.46 -8.18
C LEU A 79 -6.49 -9.04 -9.08
N ARG A 80 -6.68 -9.02 -10.40
CA ARG A 80 -5.68 -9.45 -11.38
C ARG A 80 -4.68 -8.31 -11.63
N VAL A 81 -4.08 -7.76 -10.58
CA VAL A 81 -2.95 -6.85 -10.67
C VAL A 81 -1.73 -7.68 -11.06
N PRO A 82 -1.24 -7.65 -12.33
CA PRO A 82 0.08 -8.18 -12.59
C PRO A 82 1.08 -7.46 -11.69
N ALA A 83 1.98 -8.21 -11.09
CA ALA A 83 3.25 -7.75 -10.52
C ALA A 83 3.85 -6.46 -11.14
N ALA A 84 3.73 -6.31 -12.46
CA ALA A 84 4.25 -5.18 -13.24
C ALA A 84 3.37 -3.90 -13.18
N SER A 85 2.08 -4.01 -12.85
CA SER A 85 1.21 -2.88 -12.54
C SER A 85 1.19 -2.54 -11.05
N MET A 86 1.92 -3.26 -10.19
CA MET A 86 2.09 -2.80 -8.81
C MET A 86 2.87 -1.48 -8.85
N ASN A 87 2.13 -0.37 -8.72
CA ASN A 87 2.61 1.00 -8.73
C ASN A 87 3.98 1.10 -8.01
N LEU A 88 5.04 1.33 -8.77
CA LEU A 88 6.44 1.26 -8.31
C LEU A 88 6.71 2.17 -7.10
N TRP A 89 5.83 3.14 -6.89
CA TRP A 89 5.96 4.20 -5.92
C TRP A 89 5.23 3.92 -4.60
N THR A 90 4.45 2.84 -4.48
CA THR A 90 3.62 2.62 -3.27
C THR A 90 4.43 2.54 -1.98
N TRP A 91 5.67 2.07 -2.04
CA TRP A 91 6.51 1.93 -0.84
C TRP A 91 6.83 3.28 -0.20
N LEU A 92 6.96 4.36 -0.99
CA LEU A 92 7.18 5.71 -0.47
C LEU A 92 6.01 6.18 0.38
N PHE A 93 4.78 5.93 -0.10
CA PHE A 93 3.56 6.31 0.60
C PHE A 93 3.30 5.49 1.86
N ALA A 94 3.88 4.29 1.95
CA ALA A 94 3.83 3.48 3.16
C ALA A 94 4.82 3.92 4.25
N LEU A 95 5.93 4.60 3.91
CA LEU A 95 6.97 4.98 4.89
C LEU A 95 6.45 5.84 6.05
N PRO A 96 5.57 6.83 5.85
CA PRO A 96 4.98 7.59 6.96
C PRO A 96 4.33 6.69 8.02
N LEU A 97 3.68 5.58 7.63
CA LEU A 97 3.08 4.64 8.57
C LEU A 97 4.13 3.94 9.44
N ALA A 98 5.25 3.53 8.83
CA ALA A 98 6.36 2.90 9.55
C ALA A 98 6.99 3.89 10.55
N VAL A 99 7.17 5.15 10.16
CA VAL A 99 7.66 6.23 11.04
C VAL A 99 6.68 6.50 12.18
N LEU A 100 5.37 6.48 11.91
CA LEU A 100 4.33 6.60 12.94
C LEU A 100 4.19 5.36 13.84
N GLY A 101 4.99 4.32 13.62
CA GLY A 101 4.99 3.12 14.47
C GLY A 101 3.86 2.14 14.19
N VAL A 102 3.22 2.21 13.01
CA VAL A 102 2.23 1.20 12.61
C VAL A 102 2.94 -0.17 12.50
N PRO A 103 2.55 -1.18 13.29
CA PRO A 103 3.22 -2.48 13.24
C PRO A 103 3.10 -3.13 11.85
N PRO A 104 4.13 -3.84 11.35
CA PRO A 104 4.09 -4.48 10.03
C PRO A 104 2.89 -5.41 9.82
N THR A 105 2.42 -6.07 10.88
CA THR A 105 1.22 -6.92 10.84
C THR A 105 -0.06 -6.12 10.62
N VAL A 106 -0.21 -4.98 11.31
CA VAL A 106 -1.34 -4.06 11.14
C VAL A 106 -1.34 -3.47 9.74
N TYR A 107 -0.17 -3.02 9.25
CA TYR A 107 -0.01 -2.54 7.88
C TYR A 107 -0.42 -3.58 6.84
N ALA A 108 0.06 -4.83 6.97
CA ALA A 108 -0.27 -5.90 6.03
C ALA A 108 -1.79 -6.18 5.99
N VAL A 109 -2.43 -6.30 7.16
CA VAL A 109 -3.88 -6.53 7.23
C VAL A 109 -4.67 -5.34 6.69
N ALA A 110 -4.32 -4.11 7.06
CA ALA A 110 -4.95 -2.90 6.53
C ALA A 110 -4.86 -2.83 5.01
N SER A 111 -3.70 -3.18 4.43
CA SER A 111 -3.50 -3.20 2.98
C SER A 111 -4.40 -4.22 2.27
N LEU A 112 -4.59 -5.39 2.88
CA LEU A 112 -5.47 -6.43 2.34
C LEU A 112 -6.94 -6.02 2.43
N LEU A 113 -7.36 -5.44 3.56
CA LEU A 113 -8.73 -4.94 3.72
C LEU A 113 -9.01 -3.82 2.71
N ASN A 114 -8.09 -2.88 2.56
CA ASN A 114 -8.19 -1.80 1.58
C ASN A 114 -8.33 -2.35 0.16
N LEU A 115 -7.53 -3.35 -0.23
CA LEU A 115 -7.65 -4.00 -1.54
C LEU A 115 -9.06 -4.58 -1.80
N LEU A 116 -9.77 -5.05 -0.77
CA LEU A 116 -11.09 -5.65 -0.92
C LEU A 116 -12.20 -4.63 -1.20
N TYR A 117 -12.12 -3.43 -0.61
CA TYR A 117 -13.16 -2.41 -0.78
C TYR A 117 -12.78 -1.28 -1.76
N GLN A 118 -11.49 -1.12 -2.11
CA GLN A 118 -11.00 -0.04 -2.96
C GLN A 118 -10.87 -0.39 -4.44
N PHE A 119 -11.92 -0.99 -4.99
CA PHE A 119 -12.04 -1.17 -6.43
C PHE A 119 -12.71 0.08 -7.05
N TRP A 120 -11.92 1.06 -7.48
CA TRP A 120 -12.38 2.22 -8.28
C TRP A 120 -11.31 2.75 -9.23
#